data_AF-C3YB82-F1
#
_entry.id   AF-C3YB82-F1
#
_cell.length_a   1.000
_cell.length_b   1.000
_cell.length_c   1.000
_cell.angle_alpha   90.00
_cell.angle_beta   90.00
_cell.angle_gamma   90.00
#
_symmetry.space_group_name_H-M   'P 1'
#
loop_
_entity.id
_entity.type
_entity.pdbx_description
1 polymer ?
#
loop_
_entity_poly.entity_id
_entity_poly.type
_entity_poly.pdbx_seq_one_letter_code
_entity_poly.pdbx_strand_id
1 'polypeptide(L)'
;MVDFDESMKHIGSYGKFQRMTYYMCLLVGITTPFHQLGSTFLDAETDFHCAVPAVAEGGPRENHTDCVLNYSLPIERTSSGTGWRYSGCTRYVVTSYELGNLTCPYPAHNSTADDRPTQPCDQGYWYDTRQYKSSIFTEFNLVCDDYWLNSLSQSIYMCGVLIGAIGFGQLADLYVF
;
A
#
# COMPACT_ATOMS: atom_id res chain seq x y z
N MET A 1 39.31 15.87 27.72
CA MET A 1 38.64 16.13 26.43
C MET A 1 39.75 16.45 25.47
N VAL A 2 40.05 15.54 24.54
CA VAL A 2 41.12 15.77 23.55
C VAL A 2 40.63 16.88 22.62
N ASP A 3 41.44 17.93 22.46
CA ASP A 3 41.09 19.08 21.64
C ASP A 3 41.18 18.69 20.15
N PHE A 4 40.03 18.56 19.51
CA PHE A 4 39.90 18.02 18.15
C PHE A 4 40.56 18.93 17.11
N ASP A 5 40.64 20.24 17.39
CA ASP A 5 41.34 21.20 16.54
C ASP A 5 42.86 21.05 16.62
N GLU A 6 43.39 20.59 17.76
CA GLU A 6 44.82 20.35 17.93
C GLU A 6 45.27 19.07 17.23
N SER A 7 44.45 18.01 17.26
CA SER A 7 44.72 16.76 16.54
C SER A 7 44.61 16.91 15.02
N MET A 8 43.65 17.71 14.51
CA MET A 8 43.55 18.01 13.07
C MET A 8 44.77 18.77 12.54
N LYS A 9 45.44 19.59 13.36
CA LYS A 9 46.69 20.28 12.97
C LYS A 9 47.85 19.30 12.75
N HIS A 10 47.89 18.17 13.45
CA HIS A 10 48.94 17.15 13.30
C HIS A 10 48.69 16.17 12.14
N ILE A 11 47.43 15.86 11.81
CA ILE A 11 47.07 14.90 10.75
C ILE A 11 47.12 15.55 9.35
N GLY A 12 47.12 16.88 9.28
CA GLY A 12 47.14 17.66 8.04
C GLY A 12 45.73 17.85 7.45
N SER A 13 45.50 19.01 6.83
CA SER A 13 44.16 19.42 6.36
C SER A 13 43.64 18.57 5.19
N TYR A 14 42.37 18.16 5.24
CA TYR A 14 41.51 17.73 4.11
C TYR A 14 42.19 16.87 3.03
N GLY A 15 42.78 15.75 3.45
CA GLY A 15 43.46 14.78 2.59
C GLY A 15 42.52 14.00 1.66
N LYS A 16 43.10 13.23 0.72
CA LYS A 16 42.34 12.46 -0.29
C LYS A 16 41.35 11.47 0.35
N PHE A 17 41.75 10.80 1.43
CA PHE A 17 40.89 9.85 2.15
C PHE A 17 39.68 10.56 2.79
N GLN A 18 39.92 11.70 3.45
CA GLN A 18 38.87 12.50 4.09
C GLN A 18 37.84 13.00 3.06
N ARG A 19 38.30 13.41 1.87
CA ARG A 19 37.43 13.77 0.73
C ARG A 19 36.62 12.57 0.23
N MET A 20 37.26 11.42 0.05
CA MET A 20 36.60 10.20 -0.44
C MET A 20 35.49 9.75 0.53
N THR A 21 35.78 9.70 1.81
CA THR A 21 34.79 9.37 2.85
C THR A 21 33.66 10.38 2.89
N TYR A 22 33.96 11.68 2.79
CA TYR A 22 32.94 12.72 2.73
C TYR A 22 31.99 12.53 1.54
N TYR A 23 32.49 12.27 0.33
CA TYR A 23 31.64 12.02 -0.84
C TYR A 23 30.85 10.72 -0.73
N MET A 24 31.42 9.66 -0.14
CA MET A 24 30.69 8.42 0.12
C MET A 24 29.56 8.61 1.13
N CYS A 25 29.80 9.34 2.23
CA CYS A 25 28.77 9.69 3.20
C CYS A 25 27.68 10.57 2.59
N LEU A 26 28.05 11.49 1.69
CA LEU A 26 27.10 12.31 0.95
C LEU A 26 26.21 11.48 0.03
N LEU A 27 26.81 10.54 -0.72
CA LEU A 27 26.06 9.66 -1.62
C LEU A 27 25.06 8.80 -0.83
N VAL A 28 25.51 8.15 0.26
CA VAL A 28 24.64 7.33 1.11
C VAL A 28 23.58 8.20 1.79
N GLY A 29 23.96 9.35 2.36
CA GLY A 29 23.06 10.24 3.07
C GLY A 29 21.96 10.82 2.17
N ILE A 30 22.22 10.99 0.88
CA ILE A 30 21.21 11.41 -0.09
C ILE A 30 20.31 10.24 -0.52
N THR A 31 20.87 9.05 -0.79
CA THR A 31 20.07 7.93 -1.33
C THR A 31 19.13 7.29 -0.30
N THR A 32 19.51 7.26 0.98
CA THR A 32 18.67 6.69 2.06
C THR A 32 17.29 7.33 2.16
N PRO A 33 17.14 8.67 2.28
CA PRO A 33 15.81 9.29 2.37
C PRO A 33 14.99 9.13 1.09
N PHE A 34 15.61 9.08 -0.09
CA PHE A 34 14.88 8.79 -1.33
C PHE A 34 14.24 7.41 -1.33
N HIS A 35 14.96 6.39 -0.84
CA HIS A 35 14.40 5.05 -0.71
C HIS A 35 13.26 4.99 0.32
N GLN A 36 13.40 5.71 1.42
CA GLN A 36 12.43 5.67 2.52
C GLN A 36 11.16 6.48 2.23
N LEU A 37 11.29 7.59 1.50
CA LEU A 37 10.14 8.37 1.04
C LEU A 37 9.49 7.73 -0.20
N GLY A 38 10.28 7.09 -1.06
CA GLY A 38 9.75 6.43 -2.27
C GLY A 38 8.69 5.39 -1.96
N SER A 39 8.87 4.59 -0.90
CA SER A 39 7.90 3.56 -0.52
C SER A 39 6.53 4.12 -0.17
N THR A 40 6.45 5.29 0.47
CA THR A 40 5.15 5.89 0.85
C THR A 40 4.37 6.42 -0.35
N PHE A 41 5.05 6.81 -1.42
CA PHE A 41 4.40 7.28 -2.66
C PHE A 41 4.01 6.12 -3.58
N LEU A 42 4.76 5.03 -3.56
CA LEU A 42 4.47 3.84 -4.36
C LEU A 42 3.34 3.00 -3.76
N ASP A 43 3.08 3.15 -2.47
CA ASP A 43 2.03 2.47 -1.73
C ASP A 43 0.80 3.36 -1.52
N ALA A 44 0.41 4.08 -2.58
CA ALA A 44 -0.80 4.89 -2.54
C ALA A 44 -2.05 3.98 -2.46
N GLU A 45 -2.83 4.15 -1.40
CA GLU A 45 -4.14 3.53 -1.24
C GLU A 45 -5.16 4.21 -2.17
N THR A 46 -5.93 3.39 -2.89
CA THR A 46 -7.00 3.83 -3.79
C THR A 46 -8.30 3.18 -3.37
N ASP A 47 -9.44 3.82 -3.66
CA ASP A 47 -10.74 3.19 -3.46
C ASP A 47 -10.86 1.90 -4.29
N PHE A 48 -11.38 0.85 -3.66
CA PHE A 48 -11.48 -0.48 -4.25
C PHE A 48 -12.76 -1.19 -3.81
N HIS A 49 -13.21 -2.14 -4.62
CA HIS A 49 -14.32 -3.03 -4.30
C HIS A 49 -14.13 -4.42 -4.93
N CYS A 50 -14.89 -5.43 -4.50
CA CYS A 50 -14.81 -6.74 -5.14
C CYS A 50 -15.12 -6.64 -6.64
N ALA A 51 -14.43 -7.44 -7.46
CA ALA A 51 -14.78 -7.61 -8.86
C ALA A 51 -16.09 -8.42 -8.98
N VAL A 52 -17.00 -7.96 -9.82
CA VAL A 52 -18.29 -8.62 -10.07
C VAL A 52 -18.24 -9.24 -11.47
N PRO A 53 -18.22 -10.58 -11.61
CA PRO A 53 -17.98 -11.25 -12.89
C PRO A 53 -19.03 -10.90 -13.94
N ALA A 54 -20.27 -10.72 -13.54
CA ALA A 54 -21.36 -10.37 -14.44
C ALA A 54 -21.29 -8.92 -14.98
N VAL A 55 -20.40 -8.06 -14.47
CA VAL A 55 -20.03 -6.79 -15.12
C VAL A 55 -18.94 -7.03 -16.17
N ALA A 56 -18.02 -7.98 -15.91
CA ALA A 56 -16.88 -8.28 -16.77
C ALA A 56 -17.24 -9.13 -18.01
N GLU A 57 -18.24 -10.00 -17.92
CA GLU A 57 -18.63 -10.95 -18.98
C GLU A 57 -19.60 -10.37 -20.04
N GLY A 58 -19.76 -9.04 -20.10
CA GLY A 58 -20.71 -8.38 -21.00
C GLY A 58 -22.01 -8.05 -20.30
N GLY A 59 -21.92 -7.16 -19.32
CA GLY A 59 -23.01 -6.78 -18.43
C GLY A 59 -24.28 -6.25 -19.11
N PRO A 60 -25.34 -6.00 -18.31
CA PRO A 60 -26.63 -5.55 -18.82
C PRO A 60 -26.49 -4.28 -19.66
N ARG A 61 -27.23 -4.29 -20.79
CA ARG A 61 -27.44 -3.22 -21.76
C ARG A 61 -27.29 -1.83 -21.14
N GLU A 62 -26.24 -1.11 -21.55
CA GLU A 62 -25.93 0.32 -21.40
C GLU A 62 -26.65 1.05 -20.23
N ASN A 63 -25.89 1.40 -19.17
CA ASN A 63 -26.27 2.21 -17.98
C ASN A 63 -26.76 1.49 -16.70
N HIS A 64 -26.46 0.20 -16.50
CA HIS A 64 -26.84 -0.53 -15.27
C HIS A 64 -25.69 -0.89 -14.32
N THR A 65 -24.47 -0.37 -14.54
CA THR A 65 -23.30 -0.66 -13.69
C THR A 65 -23.56 -0.34 -12.21
N ASP A 66 -24.17 0.81 -11.91
CA ASP A 66 -24.44 1.22 -10.53
C ASP A 66 -25.50 0.34 -9.86
N CYS A 67 -26.51 -0.10 -10.63
CA CYS A 67 -27.55 -1.00 -10.15
C CYS A 67 -26.99 -2.38 -9.81
N VAL A 68 -26.13 -2.91 -10.69
CA VAL A 68 -25.45 -4.18 -10.48
C VAL A 68 -24.52 -4.12 -9.27
N LEU A 69 -23.77 -3.02 -9.11
CA LEU A 69 -22.92 -2.79 -7.95
C LEU A 69 -23.74 -2.72 -6.66
N ASN A 70 -24.83 -1.93 -6.62
CA ASN A 70 -25.73 -1.85 -5.46
C ASN A 70 -26.35 -3.19 -5.08
N TYR A 71 -26.67 -4.04 -6.06
CA TYR A 71 -27.24 -5.37 -5.80
C TYR A 71 -26.18 -6.36 -5.30
N SER A 72 -24.95 -6.29 -5.82
CA SER A 72 -23.91 -7.29 -5.56
C SER A 72 -22.99 -6.94 -4.39
N LEU A 73 -22.87 -5.68 -4.01
CA LEU A 73 -21.95 -5.20 -2.99
C LEU A 73 -22.72 -4.53 -1.84
N PRO A 74 -22.47 -4.92 -0.58
CA PRO A 74 -22.99 -4.17 0.55
C PRO A 74 -22.30 -2.81 0.67
N ILE A 75 -23.04 -1.81 1.15
CA ILE A 75 -22.45 -0.53 1.54
C ILE A 75 -22.10 -0.50 3.03
N GLU A 76 -20.97 0.11 3.34
CA GLU A 76 -20.48 0.33 4.68
C GLU A 76 -20.18 1.82 4.90
N ARG A 77 -20.19 2.24 6.17
CA ARG A 77 -19.83 3.61 6.52
C ARG A 77 -18.31 3.73 6.43
N THR A 78 -17.83 4.80 5.80
CA THR A 78 -16.40 5.12 5.77
C THR A 78 -15.85 5.23 7.20
N SER A 79 -14.58 4.88 7.41
CA SER A 79 -13.89 4.99 8.71
C SER A 79 -13.94 6.41 9.31
N SER A 80 -14.06 7.44 8.47
CA SER A 80 -14.26 8.85 8.86
C SER A 80 -15.67 9.18 9.35
N GLY A 81 -16.65 8.29 9.14
CA GLY A 81 -18.04 8.46 9.55
C GLY A 81 -18.89 9.40 8.66
N THR A 82 -18.29 10.03 7.65
CA THR A 82 -18.90 11.12 6.86
C THR A 82 -19.43 10.70 5.49
N GLY A 83 -19.50 9.41 5.18
CA GLY A 83 -19.99 8.92 3.88
C GLY A 83 -20.29 7.42 3.86
N TRP A 84 -20.87 6.97 2.74
CA TRP A 84 -21.11 5.57 2.40
C TRP A 84 -20.15 5.16 1.29
N ARG A 85 -19.56 3.97 1.42
CA ARG A 85 -18.71 3.34 0.40
C ARG A 85 -19.14 1.89 0.21
N TYR A 86 -18.87 1.31 -0.96
CA TYR A 86 -19.02 -0.13 -1.12
C TYR A 86 -18.00 -0.87 -0.24
N SER A 87 -18.39 -2.03 0.27
CA SER A 87 -17.45 -2.87 1.03
C SER A 87 -16.38 -3.41 0.10
N GLY A 88 -15.12 -3.19 0.49
CA GLY A 88 -13.95 -3.64 -0.26
C GLY A 88 -13.71 -5.15 -0.15
N CYS A 89 -14.14 -5.77 0.94
CA CYS A 89 -13.73 -7.11 1.34
C CYS A 89 -14.84 -8.17 1.25
N THR A 90 -16.09 -7.73 1.11
CA THR A 90 -17.24 -8.63 1.11
C THR A 90 -18.20 -8.29 -0.02
N ARG A 91 -18.84 -9.33 -0.56
CA ARG A 91 -19.90 -9.22 -1.57
C ARG A 91 -21.08 -10.12 -1.22
N TYR A 92 -22.26 -9.80 -1.72
CA TYR A 92 -23.40 -10.71 -1.62
C TYR A 92 -23.19 -11.93 -2.52
N VAL A 93 -23.74 -13.07 -2.08
CA VAL A 93 -23.85 -14.27 -2.91
C VAL A 93 -24.95 -14.01 -3.94
N VAL A 94 -24.56 -13.74 -5.17
CA VAL A 94 -25.47 -13.45 -6.29
C VAL A 94 -25.14 -14.33 -7.48
N THR A 95 -26.18 -14.77 -8.19
CA THR A 95 -26.05 -15.59 -9.41
C THR A 95 -26.18 -14.72 -10.67
N SER A 96 -25.61 -15.18 -11.78
CA SER A 96 -25.75 -14.51 -13.08
C SER A 96 -27.20 -14.43 -13.56
N TYR A 97 -28.04 -15.39 -13.17
CA TYR A 97 -29.47 -15.38 -13.46
C TYR A 97 -30.22 -14.25 -12.74
N GLU A 98 -29.96 -14.07 -11.43
CA GLU A 98 -30.56 -12.96 -10.66
C GLU A 98 -30.14 -11.60 -11.20
N LEU A 99 -28.88 -11.48 -11.64
CA LEU A 99 -28.38 -10.25 -12.25
C LEU A 99 -28.97 -10.00 -13.63
N GLY A 100 -29.24 -11.05 -14.41
CA GLY A 100 -29.89 -10.96 -15.72
C GLY A 100 -31.37 -10.60 -15.63
N ASN A 101 -32.03 -10.94 -14.52
CA ASN A 101 -33.43 -10.58 -14.23
C ASN A 101 -33.55 -9.36 -13.31
N LEU A 102 -32.45 -8.64 -13.08
CA LEU A 102 -32.42 -7.48 -12.19
C LEU A 102 -33.25 -6.35 -12.79
N THR A 103 -34.22 -5.86 -12.01
CA THR A 103 -34.97 -4.65 -12.34
C THR A 103 -34.31 -3.47 -11.66
N CYS A 104 -34.10 -2.39 -12.41
CA CYS A 104 -33.40 -1.22 -11.95
C CYS A 104 -34.30 0.03 -12.02
N PRO A 105 -34.09 1.02 -11.15
CA PRO A 105 -32.97 1.17 -10.20
C PRO A 105 -33.10 0.32 -8.93
N TYR A 106 -31.97 -0.23 -8.44
CA TYR A 106 -31.89 -0.96 -7.17
C TYR A 106 -31.18 -0.10 -6.11
N PRO A 107 -31.79 0.11 -4.92
CA PRO A 107 -31.17 0.88 -3.85
C PRO A 107 -30.00 0.11 -3.21
N ALA A 108 -28.94 0.82 -2.83
CA ALA A 108 -27.83 0.22 -2.09
C ALA A 108 -28.28 -0.14 -0.65
N HIS A 109 -27.96 -1.34 -0.21
CA HIS A 109 -28.23 -1.81 1.14
C HIS A 109 -26.93 -2.14 1.87
N ASN A 110 -26.92 -1.93 3.18
CA ASN A 110 -25.84 -2.39 4.04
C ASN A 110 -26.08 -3.86 4.44
N SER A 111 -25.01 -4.53 4.88
CA SER A 111 -25.04 -5.95 5.26
C SER A 111 -26.02 -6.28 6.40
N THR A 112 -26.52 -5.28 7.13
CA THR A 112 -27.49 -5.47 8.23
C THR A 112 -28.95 -5.20 7.84
N ALA A 113 -29.22 -4.49 6.75
CA ALA A 113 -30.58 -4.27 6.26
C ALA A 113 -31.02 -5.32 5.24
N ASP A 114 -30.08 -6.16 4.77
CA ASP A 114 -30.31 -7.15 3.75
C ASP A 114 -29.98 -8.55 4.32
N ASP A 115 -30.96 -9.45 4.29
CA ASP A 115 -30.83 -10.81 4.83
C ASP A 115 -30.01 -11.75 3.92
N ARG A 116 -29.47 -11.24 2.81
CA ARG A 116 -28.65 -12.02 1.87
C ARG A 116 -27.30 -12.38 2.48
N PRO A 117 -26.83 -13.63 2.31
CA PRO A 117 -25.52 -14.03 2.80
C PRO A 117 -24.40 -13.29 2.07
N THR A 118 -23.39 -12.88 2.83
CA THR A 118 -22.16 -12.25 2.32
C THR A 118 -21.02 -13.26 2.27
N GLN A 119 -20.14 -13.12 1.28
CA GLN A 119 -18.93 -13.92 1.10
C GLN A 119 -17.71 -13.03 0.80
N PRO A 120 -16.47 -13.50 1.06
CA PRO A 120 -15.27 -12.78 0.67
C PRO A 120 -15.14 -12.67 -0.86
N CYS A 121 -14.37 -11.70 -1.34
CA CYS A 121 -14.13 -11.53 -2.79
C CYS A 121 -13.31 -12.71 -3.33
N ASP A 122 -13.91 -13.52 -4.21
CA ASP A 122 -13.29 -14.70 -4.84
C ASP A 122 -12.78 -14.43 -6.27
N GLN A 123 -13.30 -13.39 -6.92
CA GLN A 123 -13.00 -13.05 -8.32
C GLN A 123 -12.02 -11.87 -8.47
N GLY A 124 -11.29 -11.54 -7.42
CA GLY A 124 -10.37 -10.40 -7.37
C GLY A 124 -11.06 -9.07 -7.04
N TYR A 125 -10.35 -7.97 -7.30
CA TYR A 125 -10.72 -6.61 -6.91
C TYR A 125 -10.71 -5.67 -8.09
N TRP A 126 -11.60 -4.68 -8.04
CA TRP A 126 -11.60 -3.53 -8.93
C TRP A 126 -11.06 -2.31 -8.16
N TYR A 127 -10.15 -1.57 -8.78
CA TYR A 127 -9.48 -0.41 -8.20
C TYR A 127 -9.80 0.85 -9.01
N ASP A 128 -10.02 1.97 -8.32
CA ASP A 128 -10.18 3.27 -8.98
C ASP A 128 -8.83 3.77 -9.51
N THR A 129 -8.69 3.77 -10.84
CA THR A 129 -7.46 4.18 -11.54
C THR A 129 -7.43 5.66 -11.92
N ARG A 130 -8.39 6.47 -11.45
CA ARG A 130 -8.46 7.92 -11.77
C ARG A 130 -7.26 8.71 -11.23
N GLN A 131 -6.78 8.35 -10.04
CA GLN A 131 -5.66 9.05 -9.39
C GLN A 131 -4.32 8.35 -9.63
N TYR A 132 -4.29 7.03 -9.53
CA TYR A 132 -3.08 6.22 -9.70
C TYR A 132 -3.36 5.08 -10.67
N LYS A 133 -2.54 4.95 -11.72
CA LYS A 133 -2.70 3.87 -12.71
C LYS A 133 -2.27 2.51 -12.17
N SER A 134 -1.24 2.50 -11.31
CA SER A 134 -0.67 1.32 -10.67
C SER A 134 0.04 1.77 -9.40
N SER A 135 -0.21 1.08 -8.31
CA SER A 135 0.52 1.20 -7.04
C SER A 135 0.86 -0.18 -6.50
N ILE A 136 1.85 -0.26 -5.60
CA ILE A 136 2.22 -1.52 -4.91
C ILE A 136 0.98 -2.13 -4.24
N PHE A 137 0.13 -1.27 -3.67
CA PHE A 137 -1.17 -1.65 -3.12
C PHE A 137 -2.04 -2.44 -4.10
N THR A 138 -2.25 -1.90 -5.31
CA THR A 138 -3.09 -2.55 -6.35
C THR A 138 -2.43 -3.77 -6.99
N GLU A 139 -1.10 -3.77 -7.11
CA GLU A 139 -0.35 -4.82 -7.81
C GLU A 139 -0.25 -6.10 -6.95
N PHE A 140 -0.07 -5.94 -5.65
CA PHE A 140 0.03 -7.06 -4.70
C PHE A 140 -1.29 -7.38 -3.98
N ASN A 141 -2.38 -6.67 -4.30
CA ASN A 141 -3.68 -6.79 -3.63
C ASN A 141 -3.54 -6.73 -2.09
N LEU A 142 -2.88 -5.68 -1.59
CA LEU A 142 -2.64 -5.47 -0.14
C LEU A 142 -3.90 -4.98 0.58
N VAL A 143 -5.02 -5.68 0.37
CA VAL A 143 -6.35 -5.34 0.87
C VAL A 143 -6.83 -6.41 1.85
N CYS A 144 -7.76 -6.04 2.73
CA CYS A 144 -8.48 -6.99 3.59
C CYS A 144 -7.53 -7.87 4.42
N ASP A 145 -7.52 -9.18 4.19
CA ASP A 145 -6.67 -10.14 4.91
C ASP A 145 -5.17 -9.92 4.68
N ASP A 146 -4.79 -9.27 3.58
CA ASP A 146 -3.39 -9.02 3.22
C ASP A 146 -2.93 -7.59 3.57
N TYR A 147 -3.80 -6.76 4.15
CA TYR A 147 -3.47 -5.38 4.53
C TYR A 147 -2.27 -5.30 5.50
N TRP A 148 -2.09 -6.30 6.36
CA TRP A 148 -0.99 -6.34 7.34
C TRP A 148 0.38 -6.56 6.70
N LEU A 149 0.46 -7.09 5.46
CA LEU A 149 1.74 -7.33 4.78
C LEU A 149 2.51 -6.03 4.57
N ASN A 150 1.80 -4.92 4.39
CA ASN A 150 2.39 -3.60 4.30
C ASN A 150 3.13 -3.24 5.60
N SER A 151 2.44 -3.36 6.75
CA SER A 151 3.04 -3.16 8.07
C SER A 151 4.21 -4.12 8.35
N LEU A 152 4.11 -5.37 7.88
CA LEU A 152 5.20 -6.34 7.99
C LEU A 152 6.44 -5.89 7.20
N SER A 153 6.26 -5.39 5.97
CA SER A 153 7.36 -4.94 5.12
C SER A 153 8.18 -3.82 5.78
N GLN A 154 7.51 -2.86 6.41
CA GLN A 154 8.15 -1.77 7.15
C GLN A 154 8.90 -2.29 8.38
N SER A 155 8.33 -3.27 9.07
CA SER A 155 8.96 -3.90 10.24
C SER A 155 10.25 -4.65 9.85
N ILE A 156 10.20 -5.43 8.77
CA ILE A 156 11.38 -6.14 8.23
C ILE A 156 12.46 -5.14 7.82
N TYR A 157 12.08 -4.04 7.18
CA TYR A 157 13.02 -2.97 6.82
C TYR A 157 13.76 -2.43 8.06
N MET A 158 13.03 -2.05 9.11
CA MET A 158 13.64 -1.51 10.34
C MET A 158 14.52 -2.54 11.06
N CYS A 159 14.12 -3.81 11.08
CA CYS A 159 14.97 -4.90 11.57
C CYS A 159 16.27 -5.01 10.77
N GLY A 160 16.21 -4.90 9.44
CA GLY A 160 17.39 -4.88 8.57
C GLY A 160 18.32 -3.71 8.89
N VAL A 161 17.78 -2.51 9.11
CA VAL A 161 18.56 -1.33 9.53
C VAL A 161 19.24 -1.56 10.88
N LEU A 162 18.53 -2.15 11.85
CA LEU A 162 19.09 -2.44 13.17
C LEU A 162 20.25 -3.43 13.09
N ILE A 163 20.08 -4.54 12.39
CA ILE A 163 21.11 -5.56 12.22
C ILE A 163 22.30 -4.98 11.46
N GLY A 164 22.05 -4.17 10.43
CA GLY A 164 23.09 -3.48 9.67
C GLY A 164 23.89 -2.51 10.54
N ALA A 165 23.23 -1.71 11.38
CA ALA A 165 23.90 -0.76 12.27
C ALA A 165 24.81 -1.47 13.29
N ILE A 166 24.33 -2.57 13.88
CA ILE A 166 25.13 -3.36 14.82
C ILE A 166 26.29 -4.06 14.10
N GLY A 167 26.03 -4.70 12.95
CA GLY A 167 27.05 -5.46 12.23
C GLY A 167 28.11 -4.57 11.59
N PHE A 168 27.70 -3.68 10.69
CA PHE A 168 28.64 -2.83 9.93
C PHE A 168 29.30 -1.76 10.80
N GLY A 169 28.64 -1.29 11.87
CA GLY A 169 29.26 -0.38 12.83
C GLY A 169 30.47 -1.02 13.51
N GLN A 170 30.30 -2.24 14.02
CA GLN A 170 31.40 -2.97 14.68
C GLN A 170 32.53 -3.34 13.71
N LEU A 171 32.20 -3.72 12.47
CA LEU A 171 33.21 -3.99 11.46
C LEU A 171 33.97 -2.72 11.06
N ALA A 172 33.29 -1.58 10.94
CA ALA A 172 33.95 -0.31 10.62
C ALA A 172 34.96 0.07 11.72
N ASP A 173 34.60 -0.08 12.99
CA ASP A 173 35.52 0.22 14.10
C ASP A 173 36.73 -0.73 14.13
N LEU A 174 36.56 -1.98 13.69
CA LEU A 174 37.63 -2.99 13.67
C LEU A 174 38.60 -2.82 12.49
N TYR A 175 38.12 -2.38 11.33
CA TYR A 175 38.92 -2.27 10.09
C TYR A 175 39.42 -0.85 9.79
N VAL A 176 39.03 0.16 10.57
CA VAL A 176 39.49 1.56 10.44
C VAL A 176 40.68 1.88 11.36
N PHE A 177 41.15 0.93 12.18
CA PHE A 177 42.48 0.94 12.82
C PHE A 177 43.49 0.10 12.01
#